data_AF-A0A6I9P4E6-F1
#
_entry.id   AF-A0A6I9P4E6-F1
#
_cell.length_a   1.000
_cell.length_b   1.000
_cell.length_c   1.000
_cell.angle_alpha   90.00
_cell.angle_beta   90.00
_cell.angle_gamma   90.00
#
_symmetry.space_group_name_H-M   'P 1'
#
loop_
_entity.id
_entity.type
_entity.pdbx_description
1 polymer ?
#
loop_
_entity_poly.entity_id
_entity_poly.type
_entity_poly.pdbx_seq_one_letter_code
_entity_poly.pdbx_strand_id
1 'polypeptide(L)'
;MSNIWCICIMVEQFVVDGPHAHLYDTANQSWVKLMNWQHGTMYLFFGISGIAIVAKTASKLVPVGVDHLSLSLALFVEGFLFYYHVHMRPPLDAHIHTLLLVAVFIGSACFMVEVFIKDNIVLELFGACMFILQGSWFYQIGFVLYPLRGPEWDLKMHDNIMFITMCFCWHLAVALLLVACTSSFVWFTVKRFSGKGRDIEIGMRNTSSKTSSQKALLEESDEE
;
A
#
# COMPACT_ATOMS: atom_id res chain seq x y z
N MET A 1 -12.88 12.08 -0.48
CA MET A 1 -11.42 12.02 -0.78
C MET A 1 -11.09 11.69 -2.24
N SER A 2 -12.07 11.70 -3.17
CA SER A 2 -11.82 11.44 -4.62
C SER A 2 -11.23 12.62 -5.40
N ASN A 3 -11.20 13.83 -4.82
CA ASN A 3 -10.91 15.05 -5.58
C ASN A 3 -9.41 15.41 -5.62
N ILE A 4 -8.57 14.82 -4.77
CA ILE A 4 -7.15 15.23 -4.65
C ILE A 4 -6.33 14.80 -5.88
N TRP A 5 -6.68 13.67 -6.50
CA TRP A 5 -5.90 13.09 -7.59
C TRP A 5 -6.11 13.78 -8.95
N CYS A 6 -7.35 14.14 -9.29
CA CYS A 6 -7.61 14.97 -10.48
C CYS A 6 -6.98 16.36 -10.33
N ILE A 7 -6.93 16.89 -9.10
CA ILE A 7 -6.27 18.17 -8.82
C ILE A 7 -4.75 18.07 -9.10
N CYS A 8 -4.06 17.00 -8.69
CA CYS A 8 -2.63 16.84 -8.98
C CYS A 8 -2.30 16.78 -10.48
N ILE A 9 -3.07 16.03 -11.28
CA ILE A 9 -2.88 15.97 -12.75
C ILE A 9 -3.17 17.32 -13.40
N MET A 10 -4.27 17.99 -12.99
CA MET A 10 -4.62 19.31 -13.52
C MET A 10 -3.60 20.38 -13.11
N VAL A 11 -3.09 20.31 -11.89
CA VAL A 11 -2.06 21.25 -11.40
C VAL A 11 -0.74 21.04 -12.13
N GLU A 12 -0.26 19.80 -12.33
CA GLU A 12 1.00 19.60 -13.05
C GLU A 12 0.93 19.89 -14.55
N GLN A 13 -0.24 19.72 -15.19
CA GLN A 13 -0.45 19.98 -16.62
C GLN A 13 -0.77 21.45 -16.92
N PHE A 14 -1.52 22.13 -16.05
CA PHE A 14 -2.08 23.47 -16.31
C PHE A 14 -1.66 24.54 -15.28
N VAL A 15 -0.67 24.28 -14.43
CA VAL A 15 0.03 25.38 -13.74
C VAL A 15 0.65 26.31 -14.79
N VAL A 16 0.86 27.58 -14.44
CA VAL A 16 1.34 28.63 -15.36
C VAL A 16 2.60 28.23 -16.14
N ASP A 17 3.46 27.38 -15.56
CA ASP A 17 4.63 26.85 -16.25
C ASP A 17 4.43 25.47 -16.88
N GLY A 18 3.30 24.78 -16.70
CA GLY A 18 3.06 23.38 -17.11
C GLY A 18 3.19 23.12 -18.62
N PRO A 19 3.18 21.85 -19.06
CA PRO A 19 3.23 21.51 -20.48
C PRO A 19 1.96 21.90 -21.26
N HIS A 20 0.84 22.22 -20.61
CA HIS A 20 -0.43 22.63 -21.26
C HIS A 20 -0.88 21.66 -22.38
N ALA A 21 -0.70 20.35 -22.18
CA ALA A 21 -0.93 19.30 -23.18
C ALA A 21 -0.08 19.39 -24.46
N HIS A 22 0.97 20.23 -24.47
CA HIS A 22 1.97 20.28 -25.53
C HIS A 22 3.06 19.24 -25.24
N LEU A 23 3.20 18.24 -26.11
CA LEU A 23 4.18 17.16 -25.92
C LEU A 23 5.57 17.51 -26.46
N TYR A 24 5.65 18.15 -27.62
CA TYR A 24 6.91 18.31 -28.34
C TYR A 24 7.06 19.73 -28.88
N ASP A 25 8.17 20.38 -28.51
CA ASP A 25 8.54 21.66 -29.09
C ASP A 25 9.30 21.44 -30.39
N THR A 26 8.60 21.63 -31.51
CA THR A 26 9.15 21.49 -32.85
C THR A 26 10.24 22.53 -33.14
N ALA A 27 10.23 23.71 -32.48
CA ALA A 27 11.23 24.74 -32.68
C ALA A 27 12.55 24.40 -31.97
N ASN A 28 12.47 23.85 -30.76
CA ASN A 28 13.64 23.46 -29.97
C ASN A 28 14.03 21.97 -30.12
N GLN A 29 13.29 21.20 -30.93
CA GLN A 29 13.46 19.75 -31.12
C GLN A 29 13.58 18.99 -29.77
N SER A 30 12.73 19.35 -28.81
CA SER A 30 12.81 18.80 -27.45
C SER A 30 11.43 18.55 -26.85
N TRP A 31 11.38 17.60 -25.90
CA TRP A 31 10.15 17.27 -25.19
C TRP A 31 9.83 18.34 -24.15
N VAL A 32 8.59 18.85 -24.18
CA VAL A 32 8.16 19.86 -23.21
C VAL A 32 7.86 19.19 -21.88
N LYS A 33 8.69 19.48 -20.87
CA LYS A 33 8.51 19.01 -19.49
C LYS A 33 8.24 17.50 -19.39
N LEU A 34 9.08 16.70 -20.05
CA LEU A 34 8.96 15.25 -20.12
C LEU A 34 8.77 14.58 -18.74
N MET A 35 9.39 15.14 -17.70
CA MET A 35 9.26 14.63 -16.35
C MET A 35 7.87 14.83 -15.75
N ASN A 36 7.18 15.93 -16.07
CA ASN A 36 5.78 16.13 -15.68
C ASN A 36 4.85 15.15 -16.40
N TRP A 37 5.15 14.76 -17.64
CA TRP A 37 4.39 13.74 -18.36
C TRP A 37 4.54 12.35 -17.74
N GLN A 38 5.73 12.01 -17.24
CA GLN A 38 5.93 10.76 -16.50
C GLN A 38 5.11 10.74 -15.20
N HIS A 39 5.16 11.83 -14.40
CA HIS A 39 4.36 11.94 -13.17
C HIS A 39 2.85 11.91 -13.46
N GLY A 40 2.39 12.64 -14.47
CA GLY A 40 0.99 12.62 -14.90
C GLY A 40 0.50 11.23 -15.32
N THR A 41 1.35 10.45 -16.02
CA THR A 41 1.05 9.05 -16.38
C THR A 41 0.94 8.17 -15.14
N MET A 42 1.89 8.30 -14.21
CA MET A 42 1.86 7.56 -12.94
C MET A 42 0.57 7.86 -12.15
N TYR A 43 0.21 9.13 -11.97
CA TYR A 43 -0.99 9.53 -11.25
C TYR A 43 -2.28 9.04 -11.91
N LEU A 44 -2.32 8.96 -13.25
CA LEU A 44 -3.48 8.44 -13.96
C LEU A 44 -3.78 6.99 -13.57
N PHE A 45 -2.76 6.13 -13.55
CA PHE A 45 -2.93 4.72 -13.19
C PHE A 45 -3.30 4.54 -11.71
N PHE A 46 -2.70 5.31 -10.80
CA PHE A 46 -3.13 5.32 -9.40
C PHE A 46 -4.55 5.84 -9.23
N GLY A 47 -4.96 6.83 -10.04
CA GLY A 47 -6.34 7.33 -10.09
C GLY A 47 -7.33 6.25 -10.53
N ILE A 48 -6.99 5.48 -11.58
CA ILE A 48 -7.80 4.34 -12.05
C ILE A 48 -7.93 3.28 -10.94
N SER A 49 -6.83 2.97 -10.24
CA SER A 49 -6.86 2.02 -9.11
C SER A 49 -7.75 2.52 -7.97
N GLY A 50 -7.68 3.81 -7.62
CA GLY A 50 -8.57 4.42 -6.63
C GLY A 50 -10.05 4.31 -7.02
N ILE A 51 -10.38 4.53 -8.30
CA ILE A 51 -11.75 4.35 -8.81
C ILE A 51 -12.17 2.89 -8.71
N ALA A 52 -11.31 1.94 -9.06
CA ALA A 52 -11.59 0.50 -8.97
C ALA A 52 -11.92 0.07 -7.53
N ILE A 53 -11.16 0.56 -6.54
CA ILE A 53 -11.40 0.29 -5.11
C ILE A 53 -12.75 0.87 -4.67
N VAL A 54 -13.06 2.12 -5.04
CA VAL A 54 -14.33 2.77 -4.71
C VAL A 54 -15.50 2.04 -5.36
N ALA A 55 -15.38 1.68 -6.64
CA ALA A 55 -16.41 0.96 -7.40
C ALA A 55 -16.71 -0.41 -6.78
N LYS A 56 -15.67 -1.16 -6.39
CA LYS A 56 -15.81 -2.45 -5.69
C LYS A 56 -16.48 -2.31 -4.33
N THR A 57 -16.24 -1.20 -3.63
CA THR A 57 -16.88 -0.93 -2.33
C THR A 57 -18.34 -0.48 -2.49
N ALA A 58 -18.64 0.28 -3.54
CA ALA A 58 -19.97 0.82 -3.81
C ALA A 58 -20.92 -0.16 -4.51
N SER A 59 -20.38 -1.12 -5.26
CA SER A 59 -21.17 -2.03 -6.09
C SER A 59 -20.66 -3.48 -6.04
N LYS A 60 -21.58 -4.41 -5.80
CA LYS A 60 -21.32 -5.86 -5.88
C LYS A 60 -21.22 -6.38 -7.33
N LEU A 61 -21.48 -5.53 -8.32
CA LEU A 61 -21.41 -5.89 -9.75
C LEU A 61 -19.97 -5.88 -10.29
N VAL A 62 -19.02 -5.34 -9.54
CA VAL A 62 -17.61 -5.30 -9.95
C VAL A 62 -16.98 -6.69 -9.78
N PRO A 63 -16.28 -7.22 -10.79
CA PRO A 63 -15.60 -8.50 -10.69
C PRO A 63 -14.62 -8.55 -9.51
N VAL A 64 -14.61 -9.67 -8.79
CA VAL A 64 -13.73 -9.88 -7.62
C VAL A 64 -12.27 -9.90 -8.07
N GLY A 65 -11.46 -8.98 -7.54
CA GLY A 65 -10.02 -8.85 -7.82
C GLY A 65 -9.64 -7.71 -8.77
N VAL A 66 -10.62 -6.93 -9.27
CA VAL A 66 -10.35 -5.73 -10.11
C VAL A 66 -9.56 -4.67 -9.34
N ASP A 67 -9.80 -4.55 -8.04
CA ASP A 67 -9.02 -3.72 -7.13
C ASP A 67 -7.53 -4.14 -7.11
N HIS A 68 -7.25 -5.43 -6.89
CA HIS A 68 -5.87 -5.94 -6.85
C HIS A 68 -5.18 -5.86 -8.21
N LEU A 69 -5.88 -6.17 -9.30
CA LEU A 69 -5.36 -6.05 -10.67
C LEU A 69 -5.00 -4.59 -11.01
N SER A 70 -5.90 -3.66 -10.70
CA SER A 70 -5.68 -2.23 -10.97
C SER A 70 -4.50 -1.67 -10.19
N LEU A 71 -4.34 -2.08 -8.92
CA LEU A 71 -3.22 -1.68 -8.07
C LEU A 71 -1.90 -2.28 -8.56
N SER A 72 -1.90 -3.57 -8.92
CA SER A 72 -0.73 -4.23 -9.50
C SER A 72 -0.26 -3.51 -10.77
N LEU A 73 -1.19 -3.13 -11.66
CA LEU A 73 -0.87 -2.40 -12.89
C LEU A 73 -0.35 -0.99 -12.60
N ALA A 74 -0.91 -0.30 -11.61
CA ALA A 74 -0.41 1.02 -11.21
C ALA A 74 1.03 0.97 -10.70
N LEU A 75 1.33 0.00 -9.81
CA LEU A 75 2.70 -0.24 -9.32
C LEU A 75 3.65 -0.68 -10.44
N PHE A 76 3.17 -1.47 -11.40
CA PHE A 76 3.98 -1.86 -12.56
C PHE A 76 4.37 -0.65 -13.42
N VAL A 77 3.40 0.23 -13.72
CA VAL A 77 3.65 1.46 -14.49
C VAL A 77 4.58 2.40 -13.72
N GLU A 78 4.41 2.55 -12.41
CA GLU A 78 5.34 3.28 -11.54
C GLU A 78 6.76 2.74 -11.70
N GLY A 79 6.97 1.44 -11.45
CA GLY A 79 8.29 0.81 -11.54
C GLY A 79 8.90 0.92 -12.93
N PHE A 80 8.10 0.76 -13.99
CA PHE A 80 8.55 0.87 -15.38
C PHE A 80 9.01 2.29 -15.74
N LEU A 81 8.27 3.32 -15.32
CA LEU A 81 8.66 4.72 -15.56
C LEU A 81 9.92 5.08 -14.76
N PHE A 82 10.01 4.67 -13.50
CA PHE A 82 11.20 4.91 -12.67
C PHE A 82 12.45 4.21 -13.22
N TYR A 83 12.32 3.03 -13.84
CA TYR A 83 13.48 2.32 -14.43
C TYR A 83 14.23 3.16 -15.47
N TYR A 84 13.48 3.84 -16.34
CA TYR A 84 14.06 4.72 -17.34
C TYR A 84 14.46 6.09 -16.78
N HIS A 85 13.93 6.49 -15.61
CA HIS A 85 14.41 7.68 -14.89
C HIS A 85 15.84 7.50 -14.34
N VAL A 86 16.22 6.27 -13.97
CA VAL A 86 17.45 5.97 -13.24
C VAL A 86 18.71 5.93 -14.13
N HIS A 87 18.56 5.68 -15.43
CA HIS A 87 19.67 5.30 -16.34
C HIS A 87 20.82 6.32 -16.50
N MET A 88 20.68 7.57 -16.03
CA MET A 88 21.67 8.64 -16.21
C MET A 88 22.11 9.30 -14.89
N ARG A 89 21.85 8.66 -13.75
CA ARG A 89 22.13 9.23 -12.42
C ARG A 89 23.51 8.83 -11.86
N PRO A 90 24.07 9.61 -10.93
CA PRO A 90 25.26 9.22 -10.17
C PRO A 90 25.10 7.84 -9.50
N PRO A 91 26.19 7.11 -9.23
CA PRO A 91 26.11 5.71 -8.75
C PRO A 91 25.21 5.49 -7.53
N LEU A 92 25.35 6.31 -6.48
CA LEU A 92 24.52 6.20 -5.28
C LEU A 92 23.05 6.52 -5.55
N ASP A 93 22.79 7.57 -6.34
CA ASP A 93 21.44 7.99 -6.72
C ASP A 93 20.75 6.91 -7.58
N ALA A 94 21.48 6.30 -8.51
CA ALA A 94 20.96 5.18 -9.28
C ALA A 94 20.67 3.94 -8.43
N HIS A 95 21.58 3.62 -7.50
CA HIS A 95 21.46 2.45 -6.62
C HIS A 95 20.27 2.58 -5.66
N ILE A 96 20.13 3.72 -4.99
CA ILE A 96 19.05 3.93 -4.01
C ILE A 96 17.66 3.86 -4.67
N HIS A 97 17.53 4.35 -5.90
CA HIS A 97 16.31 4.21 -6.67
C HIS A 97 16.12 2.77 -7.17
N THR A 98 17.18 2.07 -7.58
CA THR A 98 17.05 0.65 -8.00
C THR A 98 16.54 -0.23 -6.86
N LEU A 99 16.95 0.02 -5.62
CA LEU A 99 16.39 -0.65 -4.44
C LEU A 99 14.88 -0.38 -4.27
N LEU A 100 14.41 0.85 -4.57
CA LEU A 100 12.99 1.16 -4.61
C LEU A 100 12.26 0.33 -5.67
N LEU A 101 12.81 0.25 -6.89
CA LEU A 101 12.23 -0.53 -7.98
C LEU A 101 12.03 -1.99 -7.58
N VAL A 102 13.00 -2.58 -6.88
CA VAL A 102 12.88 -3.96 -6.38
C VAL A 102 11.64 -4.11 -5.48
N ALA A 103 11.44 -3.21 -4.52
CA ALA A 103 10.26 -3.25 -3.65
C ALA A 103 8.95 -3.06 -4.45
N VAL A 104 8.92 -2.12 -5.40
CA VAL A 104 7.74 -1.84 -6.23
C VAL A 104 7.36 -3.03 -7.13
N PHE A 105 8.33 -3.63 -7.81
CA PHE A 105 8.07 -4.79 -8.68
C PHE A 105 7.65 -6.03 -7.89
N ILE A 106 8.26 -6.29 -6.73
CA ILE A 106 7.83 -7.40 -5.86
C ILE A 106 6.41 -7.13 -5.37
N GLY A 107 6.09 -5.92 -4.91
CA GLY A 107 4.73 -5.54 -4.52
C GLY A 107 3.71 -5.71 -5.64
N SER A 108 4.02 -5.21 -6.84
CA SER A 108 3.19 -5.38 -8.05
C SER A 108 2.93 -6.87 -8.35
N ALA A 109 3.98 -7.71 -8.28
CA ALA A 109 3.86 -9.14 -8.48
C ALA A 109 2.98 -9.81 -7.41
N CYS A 110 3.10 -9.43 -6.14
CA CYS A 110 2.25 -9.96 -5.07
C CYS A 110 0.77 -9.71 -5.36
N PHE A 111 0.40 -8.46 -5.64
CA PHE A 111 -0.98 -8.10 -5.97
C PHE A 111 -1.47 -8.78 -7.25
N MET A 112 -0.60 -9.00 -8.25
CA MET A 112 -0.96 -9.77 -9.45
C MET A 112 -1.26 -11.22 -9.11
N VAL A 113 -0.42 -11.86 -8.30
CA VAL A 113 -0.62 -13.26 -7.88
C VAL A 113 -1.90 -13.41 -7.07
N GLU A 114 -2.26 -12.43 -6.23
CA GLU A 114 -3.52 -12.43 -5.47
C GLU A 114 -4.78 -12.39 -6.34
N VAL A 115 -4.71 -11.86 -7.57
CA VAL A 115 -5.82 -11.94 -8.53
C VAL A 115 -6.18 -13.40 -8.81
N PHE A 116 -5.17 -14.28 -8.85
CA PHE A 116 -5.31 -15.71 -9.15
C PHE A 116 -5.45 -16.57 -7.88
N ILE A 117 -4.66 -16.29 -6.85
CA ILE A 117 -4.62 -17.04 -5.58
C ILE A 117 -5.28 -16.20 -4.48
N LYS A 118 -6.59 -16.37 -4.35
CA LYS A 118 -7.40 -15.64 -3.36
C LYS A 118 -7.23 -16.21 -1.95
N ASP A 119 -7.48 -15.36 -0.96
CA ASP A 119 -7.54 -15.69 0.47
C ASP A 119 -6.22 -16.23 1.08
N ASN A 120 -5.08 -15.97 0.44
CA ASN A 120 -3.78 -16.28 1.00
C ASN A 120 -3.28 -15.11 1.87
N ILE A 121 -3.56 -15.19 3.17
CA ILE A 121 -3.16 -14.17 4.15
C ILE A 121 -1.65 -13.90 4.15
N VAL A 122 -0.80 -14.89 3.88
CA VAL A 122 0.66 -14.70 3.87
C VAL A 122 1.05 -13.81 2.69
N LEU A 123 0.44 -14.03 1.53
CA LEU A 123 0.68 -13.23 0.33
C LEU A 123 0.22 -11.78 0.53
N GLU A 124 -0.97 -11.59 1.13
CA GLU A 124 -1.53 -10.27 1.44
C GLU A 124 -0.64 -9.48 2.42
N LEU A 125 -0.19 -10.15 3.50
CA LEU A 125 0.72 -9.54 4.47
C LEU A 125 2.09 -9.23 3.87
N PHE A 126 2.60 -10.08 2.96
CA PHE A 126 3.84 -9.83 2.26
C PHE A 126 3.73 -8.66 1.28
N GLY A 127 2.63 -8.56 0.53
CA GLY A 127 2.31 -7.41 -0.33
C GLY A 127 2.24 -6.10 0.47
N ALA A 128 1.55 -6.12 1.62
CA ALA A 128 1.50 -4.98 2.54
C ALA A 128 2.89 -4.60 3.07
N CYS A 129 3.75 -5.59 3.38
CA CYS A 129 5.13 -5.36 3.78
C CYS A 129 5.94 -4.65 2.69
N MET A 130 5.80 -5.07 1.43
CA MET A 130 6.48 -4.42 0.29
C MET A 130 6.00 -2.98 0.10
N PHE A 131 4.71 -2.71 0.32
CA PHE A 131 4.15 -1.36 0.23
C PHE A 131 4.66 -0.42 1.34
N ILE A 132 4.78 -0.92 2.59
CA ILE A 132 5.41 -0.18 3.69
C ILE A 132 6.89 0.07 3.40
N LEU A 133 7.59 -0.94 2.88
CA LEU A 133 8.99 -0.82 2.49
C LEU A 133 9.16 0.27 1.42
N GLN A 134 8.39 0.23 0.33
CA GLN A 134 8.37 1.27 -0.71
C GLN A 134 8.18 2.67 -0.10
N GLY A 135 7.13 2.86 0.71
CA GLY A 135 6.80 4.16 1.29
C GLY A 135 7.90 4.69 2.21
N SER A 136 8.41 3.85 3.13
CA SER A 136 9.50 4.23 4.02
C SER A 136 10.80 4.52 3.25
N TRP A 137 11.04 3.82 2.15
CA TRP A 137 12.22 4.00 1.32
C TRP A 137 12.18 5.29 0.50
N PHE A 138 11.01 5.72 0.04
CA PHE A 138 10.83 7.05 -0.57
C PHE A 138 11.31 8.17 0.37
N TYR A 139 10.98 8.09 1.66
CA TYR A 139 11.48 9.04 2.64
C TYR A 139 13.01 8.95 2.77
N GLN A 140 13.57 7.73 2.80
CA GLN A 140 15.02 7.53 2.86
C GLN A 140 15.75 8.15 1.65
N ILE A 141 15.20 8.03 0.44
CA ILE A 141 15.73 8.69 -0.77
C ILE A 141 15.78 10.20 -0.58
N GLY A 142 14.69 10.80 -0.07
CA GLY A 142 14.63 12.23 0.22
C GLY A 142 15.72 12.68 1.20
N PHE A 143 15.96 11.93 2.27
CA PHE A 143 17.01 12.27 3.25
C PHE A 143 18.43 12.16 2.71
N VAL A 144 18.69 11.22 1.80
CA VAL A 144 20.03 11.01 1.22
C VAL A 144 20.34 12.07 0.16
N LEU A 145 19.38 12.36 -0.72
CA LEU A 145 19.59 13.30 -1.83
C LEU A 145 19.38 14.77 -1.41
N TYR A 146 18.54 15.02 -0.41
CA TYR A 146 18.18 16.35 0.06
C TYR A 146 18.23 16.42 1.60
N PRO A 147 19.42 16.31 2.21
CA PRO A 147 19.56 16.31 3.66
C PRO A 147 19.06 17.63 4.26
N LEU A 148 18.10 17.55 5.19
CA LEU A 148 17.55 18.74 5.86
C LEU A 148 18.60 19.45 6.73
N ARG A 149 19.55 18.70 7.27
CA ARG A 149 20.68 19.16 8.11
C ARG A 149 21.84 18.17 7.99
N GLY A 150 23.08 18.67 7.97
CA GLY A 150 24.29 17.83 7.94
C GLY A 150 25.08 17.94 6.62
N PRO A 151 26.23 17.26 6.51
CA PRO A 151 27.01 17.23 5.29
C PRO A 151 26.28 16.48 4.17
N GLU A 152 26.48 16.93 2.93
CA GLU A 152 25.96 16.24 1.75
C GLU A 152 26.61 14.87 1.56
N TRP A 153 25.86 13.93 1.00
CA TRP A 153 26.34 12.59 0.70
C TRP A 153 27.22 12.59 -0.54
N ASP A 154 28.38 11.92 -0.46
CA ASP A 154 29.18 11.65 -1.65
C ASP A 154 28.52 10.55 -2.50
N LEU A 155 27.97 10.96 -3.65
CA LEU A 155 27.24 10.08 -4.56
C LEU A 155 28.13 9.08 -5.33
N LYS A 156 29.45 9.22 -5.27
CA LYS A 156 30.42 8.34 -5.95
C LYS A 156 31.14 7.40 -4.98
N MET A 157 31.04 7.66 -3.68
CA MET A 157 31.69 6.85 -2.66
C MET A 157 31.01 5.48 -2.54
N HIS A 158 31.79 4.41 -2.68
CA HIS A 158 31.29 3.04 -2.60
C HIS A 158 30.78 2.67 -1.20
N ASP A 159 31.41 3.19 -0.15
CA ASP A 159 31.01 2.92 1.24
C ASP A 159 29.57 3.40 1.51
N ASN A 160 29.15 4.50 0.89
CA ASN A 160 27.77 4.99 0.98
C ASN A 160 26.77 4.02 0.31
N ILE A 161 27.17 3.37 -0.79
CA ILE A 161 26.35 2.34 -1.47
C ILE A 161 26.18 1.13 -0.56
N MET A 162 27.27 0.65 0.07
CA MET A 162 27.21 -0.45 1.02
C MET A 162 26.33 -0.12 2.23
N PHE A 163 26.51 1.08 2.80
CA PHE A 163 25.72 1.55 3.93
C PHE A 163 24.23 1.65 3.60
N ILE A 164 23.87 2.24 2.46
CA ILE A 164 22.47 2.34 2.01
C ILE A 164 21.86 0.96 1.77
N THR A 165 22.62 0.01 1.22
CA THR A 165 22.14 -1.37 1.06
C THR A 165 21.82 -2.01 2.41
N MET A 166 22.67 -1.80 3.42
CA MET A 166 22.39 -2.23 4.78
C MET A 166 21.12 -1.56 5.34
N CYS A 167 20.96 -0.24 5.15
CA CYS A 167 19.74 0.47 5.56
C CYS A 167 18.48 -0.13 4.92
N PHE A 168 18.52 -0.53 3.66
CA PHE A 168 17.39 -1.17 2.99
C PHE A 168 16.95 -2.46 3.70
N CYS A 169 17.90 -3.30 4.09
CA CYS A 169 17.62 -4.51 4.86
C CYS A 169 17.00 -4.21 6.23
N TRP A 170 17.43 -3.14 6.89
CA TRP A 170 16.81 -2.69 8.14
C TRP A 170 15.37 -2.20 7.93
N HIS A 171 15.10 -1.44 6.87
CA HIS A 171 13.74 -1.04 6.51
C HIS A 171 12.84 -2.25 6.25
N LEU A 172 13.34 -3.27 5.54
CA LEU A 172 12.62 -4.52 5.32
C LEU A 172 12.33 -5.24 6.64
N ALA A 173 13.31 -5.36 7.53
CA ALA A 173 13.14 -5.99 8.83
C ALA A 173 12.09 -5.25 9.69
N VAL A 174 12.11 -3.93 9.70
CA VAL A 174 11.12 -3.10 10.40
C VAL A 174 9.74 -3.26 9.77
N ALA A 175 9.62 -3.25 8.45
CA ALA A 175 8.35 -3.45 7.75
C ALA A 175 7.74 -4.83 8.08
N LEU A 176 8.55 -5.90 8.06
CA LEU A 176 8.13 -7.24 8.46
C LEU A 176 7.63 -7.28 9.91
N LEU A 177 8.36 -6.65 10.83
CA LEU A 177 7.97 -6.56 12.24
C LEU A 177 6.66 -5.79 12.41
N LEU A 178 6.48 -4.66 11.72
CA LEU A 178 5.25 -3.87 11.76
C LEU A 178 4.05 -4.67 11.28
N VAL A 179 4.17 -5.37 10.15
CA VAL A 179 3.12 -6.24 9.64
C VAL A 179 2.83 -7.38 10.63
N ALA A 180 3.85 -8.09 11.11
CA ALA A 180 3.65 -9.19 12.06
C ALA A 180 2.97 -8.73 13.37
N CYS A 181 3.38 -7.58 13.92
CA CYS A 181 2.79 -7.00 15.11
C CYS A 181 1.34 -6.58 14.88
N THR A 182 1.04 -5.90 13.77
CA THR A 182 -0.34 -5.47 13.45
C THR A 182 -1.26 -6.66 13.20
N SER A 183 -0.83 -7.67 12.45
CA SER A 183 -1.59 -8.91 12.23
C SER A 183 -1.86 -9.65 13.55
N SER A 184 -0.84 -9.77 14.41
CA SER A 184 -0.97 -10.42 15.72
C SER A 184 -1.94 -9.66 16.63
N PHE A 185 -1.85 -8.33 16.63
CA PHE A 185 -2.75 -7.46 17.40
C PHE A 185 -4.20 -7.57 16.93
N VAL A 186 -4.43 -7.57 15.61
CA VAL A 186 -5.77 -7.76 15.02
C VAL A 186 -6.30 -9.15 15.39
N TRP A 187 -5.50 -10.20 15.22
CA TRP A 187 -5.88 -11.56 15.56
C TRP A 187 -6.25 -11.71 17.04
N PHE A 188 -5.42 -11.16 17.94
CA PHE A 188 -5.68 -11.19 19.38
C PHE A 188 -6.97 -10.44 19.74
N THR A 189 -7.19 -9.28 19.12
CA THR A 189 -8.38 -8.45 19.31
C THR A 189 -9.63 -9.19 18.85
N VAL A 190 -9.64 -9.74 17.63
CA VAL A 190 -10.76 -10.52 17.08
C VAL A 190 -11.06 -11.73 17.96
N LYS A 191 -10.03 -12.47 18.39
CA LYS A 191 -10.20 -13.63 19.28
C LYS A 191 -10.77 -13.24 20.64
N ARG A 192 -10.28 -12.15 21.24
CA ARG A 192 -10.76 -11.66 22.54
C ARG A 192 -12.21 -11.18 22.49
N PHE A 193 -12.60 -10.47 21.43
CA PHE A 193 -13.97 -9.98 21.27
C PHE A 193 -14.94 -11.08 20.83
N SER A 194 -14.53 -12.01 19.96
CA SER A 194 -15.33 -13.18 19.57
C SER A 194 -15.53 -14.16 20.72
N GLY A 195 -14.50 -14.43 21.53
CA GLY A 195 -14.60 -15.23 22.74
C GLY A 195 -15.57 -14.63 23.76
N LYS A 196 -15.47 -13.31 24.01
CA LYS A 196 -16.40 -12.60 24.88
C LYS A 196 -17.85 -12.63 24.38
N GLY A 197 -18.08 -12.56 23.06
CA GLY A 197 -19.42 -12.69 22.47
C GLY A 197 -20.03 -14.08 22.69
N ARG A 198 -19.24 -15.14 22.48
CA ARG A 198 -19.65 -16.53 22.74
C ARG A 198 -19.92 -16.80 24.22
N ASP A 199 -19.10 -16.26 25.12
CA ASP A 199 -19.31 -16.43 26.56
C ASP A 199 -20.59 -15.74 27.04
N ILE A 200 -20.93 -14.58 26.46
CA ILE A 200 -22.21 -13.89 26.73
C ILE A 200 -23.40 -14.71 26.21
N GLU A 201 -23.32 -15.25 25.00
CA GLU A 201 -24.38 -16.09 24.41
C GLU A 201 -24.62 -17.38 25.23
N ILE A 202 -23.54 -18.06 25.63
CA ILE A 202 -23.59 -19.25 26.49
C ILE A 202 -24.16 -18.92 27.87
N GLY A 203 -23.76 -17.77 28.45
CA GLY A 203 -24.27 -17.27 29.71
C GLY A 203 -25.78 -17.01 29.69
N MET A 204 -26.28 -16.37 28.63
CA MET A 204 -27.72 -16.12 28.43
C MET A 204 -28.53 -17.41 28.25
N ARG A 205 -27.96 -18.41 27.56
CA ARG A 205 -28.65 -19.69 27.36
C ARG A 205 -28.77 -20.48 28.68
N ASN A 206 -27.73 -20.45 29.51
CA ASN A 206 -27.75 -21.10 30.82
C ASN A 206 -28.69 -20.42 31.83
N THR A 207 -28.79 -19.08 31.84
CA THR A 207 -29.75 -18.39 32.71
C THR A 207 -31.19 -18.65 32.28
N SER A 208 -31.49 -18.63 30.98
CA SER A 208 -32.81 -18.99 30.45
C SER A 208 -33.22 -20.44 30.81
N SER A 209 -32.30 -21.39 30.67
CA SER A 209 -32.51 -22.79 31.07
C SER A 209 -32.84 -22.94 32.56
N LYS A 210 -32.08 -22.26 33.44
CA LYS A 210 -32.32 -22.31 34.89
C LYS A 210 -33.67 -21.69 35.27
N THR A 211 -34.01 -20.54 34.70
CA THR A 211 -35.29 -19.87 34.94
C THR A 211 -36.47 -20.72 34.47
N SER A 212 -36.35 -21.37 33.31
CA SER A 212 -37.39 -22.30 32.81
C SER A 212 -37.55 -23.52 33.71
N SER A 213 -36.44 -24.11 34.16
CA SER A 213 -36.48 -25.28 35.05
C SER A 213 -37.05 -24.94 36.43
N GLN A 214 -36.76 -23.73 36.92
CA GLN A 214 -37.28 -23.25 38.20
C GLN A 214 -38.77 -22.88 38.12
N LYS A 215 -39.25 -22.39 36.97
CA LYS A 215 -40.69 -22.18 36.72
C LYS A 215 -41.48 -23.49 36.69
N ALA A 216 -40.95 -24.51 36.01
CA ALA A 216 -41.60 -25.81 35.89
C ALA A 216 -41.76 -26.51 37.26
N LEU A 217 -40.76 -26.40 38.13
CA LEU A 217 -40.81 -26.96 39.49
C LEU A 217 -41.81 -26.24 40.41
N LEU A 218 -42.09 -24.95 40.15
CA LEU A 218 -43.07 -24.18 40.93
C LEU A 218 -44.51 -24.45 40.46
N GLU A 219 -44.72 -24.64 39.15
CA GLU A 219 -46.02 -25.08 38.62
C GLU A 219 -46.37 -26.50 39.10
N GLU A 220 -45.39 -27.40 39.20
CA GLU A 220 -45.63 -28.76 39.73
C GLU A 220 -45.96 -28.76 41.23
N SER A 221 -45.45 -27.80 42.02
CA SER A 221 -45.76 -27.71 43.46
C SER A 221 -47.10 -27.04 43.78
N ASP A 222 -47.65 -26.24 42.85
CA ASP A 222 -48.94 -25.57 43.03
C ASP A 222 -50.14 -26.45 42.59
N GLU A 223 -49.89 -27.61 41.97
CA GLU A 223 -50.90 -28.58 41.54
C GLU A 223 -51.16 -29.75 42.52
N GLU A 224 -50.49 -29.80 43.68
CA GLU A 224 -50.77 -30.74 44.79
C GLU A 224 -51.59 -30.10 45.93
#